data_AF-A0A8T3TKG2-F1
#
_entry.id   AF-A0A8T3TKG2-F1
#
_cell.length_a   1.000
_cell.length_b   1.000
_cell.length_c   1.000
_cell.angle_alpha   90.00
_cell.angle_beta   90.00
_cell.angle_gamma   90.00
#
_symmetry.space_group_name_H-M   'P 1'
#
loop_
_entity.id
_entity.type
_entity.pdbx_description
1 polymer ?
#
loop_
_entity_poly.entity_id
_entity_poly.type
_entity_poly.pdbx_seq_one_letter_code
_entity_poly.pdbx_strand_id
1 'polypeptide(L)'
;RVLYVFLGMPYSSFLALAIYSASGVLYPHYATLERDWGLSPLADQQLAGGIMWVGGDGLFLVAVVAMVAVWMRAEEAEGKRADARLDREDVRKARIAAREAAPDGP
;
A
#
# COMPACT_ATOMS: atom_id res chain seq x y z
N ARG A 1 2.62 18.03 -9.66
CA ARG A 1 1.43 17.15 -9.57
C ARG A 1 1.43 16.31 -8.28
N VAL A 2 2.53 15.62 -7.94
CA VAL A 2 2.68 14.89 -6.65
C VAL A 2 2.48 15.79 -5.42
N LEU A 3 3.00 17.03 -5.42
CA LEU A 3 2.75 18.02 -4.36
C LEU A 3 1.25 18.36 -4.15
N TYR A 4 0.42 18.30 -5.20
CA TYR A 4 -1.02 18.61 -5.11
C TYR A 4 -1.80 17.47 -4.46
N VAL A 5 -1.37 16.23 -4.69
CA VAL A 5 -1.91 15.04 -4.02
C VAL A 5 -1.38 14.96 -2.58
N PHE A 6 -0.12 15.33 -2.33
CA PHE A 6 0.46 15.45 -0.99
C PHE A 6 -0.21 16.53 -0.12
N LEU A 7 -0.62 17.65 -0.72
CA LEU A 7 -1.37 18.70 -0.01
C LEU A 7 -2.85 18.31 0.22
N GLY A 8 -3.41 17.45 -0.63
CA GLY A 8 -4.79 16.97 -0.51
C GLY A 8 -4.97 15.75 0.42
N MET A 9 -3.91 14.97 0.62
CA MET A 9 -3.90 13.75 1.44
C MET A 9 -2.90 13.86 2.60
N PRO A 10 -3.23 14.63 3.67
CA PRO A 10 -4.18 14.03 4.60
C PRO A 10 -4.90 15.07 5.49
N TYR A 11 -5.92 15.75 4.99
CA TYR A 11 -6.73 16.58 5.91
C TYR A 11 -7.31 15.72 7.06
N SER A 12 -7.67 14.47 6.76
CA SER A 12 -8.19 13.50 7.73
C SER A 12 -7.14 13.03 8.73
N SER A 13 -5.92 12.70 8.29
CA SER A 13 -4.87 12.23 9.21
C SER A 13 -4.26 13.38 10.01
N PHE A 14 -4.16 14.57 9.42
CA PHE A 14 -3.82 15.78 10.17
C PHE A 14 -4.87 16.08 11.24
N LEU A 15 -6.15 16.02 10.89
CA LEU A 15 -7.24 16.21 11.86
C LEU A 15 -7.21 15.13 12.95
N ALA A 16 -7.00 13.87 12.59
CA ALA A 16 -6.90 12.76 13.53
C ALA A 16 -5.73 12.93 14.50
N LEU A 17 -4.57 13.30 13.97
CA LEU A 17 -3.39 13.58 14.76
C LEU A 17 -3.60 14.79 15.67
N ALA A 18 -4.23 15.87 15.18
CA ALA A 18 -4.53 17.05 15.99
C ALA A 18 -5.49 16.73 17.16
N ILE A 19 -6.50 15.88 16.94
CA ILE A 19 -7.41 15.42 17.99
C ILE A 19 -6.68 14.51 18.99
N TYR A 20 -5.84 13.60 18.49
CA TYR A 20 -5.04 12.67 19.29
C TYR A 20 -3.98 13.38 20.13
N SER A 21 -3.31 14.40 19.58
CA SER A 21 -2.21 15.10 20.24
C SER A 21 -2.67 16.25 21.15
N ALA A 22 -3.96 16.54 21.20
CA ALA A 22 -4.49 17.61 22.03
C ALA A 22 -4.22 17.31 23.52
N SER A 23 -3.71 18.32 24.24
CA SER A 23 -3.43 18.25 25.68
C SER A 23 -4.64 18.62 26.55
N GLY A 24 -5.73 19.09 25.93
CA GLY A 24 -6.97 19.47 26.57
C GLY A 24 -8.19 18.97 25.81
N VAL A 25 -9.33 18.93 26.48
CA VAL A 25 -10.60 18.53 25.88
C VAL A 25 -11.02 19.61 24.88
N LEU A 26 -11.10 19.27 23.60
CA LEU A 26 -11.41 20.22 22.53
C LEU A 26 -12.85 20.72 22.61
N TYR A 27 -13.74 19.92 23.21
CA TYR A 27 -15.13 20.30 23.49
C TYR A 27 -15.37 20.39 25.01
N PRO A 28 -15.36 21.59 25.60
CA PRO A 28 -15.49 21.78 27.05
C PRO A 28 -16.77 21.18 27.64
N HIS A 29 -17.84 21.08 26.84
CA HIS A 29 -19.09 20.44 27.28
C HIS A 29 -18.87 19.00 27.77
N TYR A 30 -18.00 18.22 27.11
CA TYR A 30 -17.69 16.86 27.56
C TYR A 30 -16.86 16.83 28.85
N ALA A 31 -16.13 17.91 29.16
CA ALA A 31 -15.44 18.05 30.44
C ALA A 31 -16.40 18.35 31.60
N THR A 32 -17.57 18.95 31.31
CA THR A 32 -18.60 19.25 32.32
C THR A 32 -19.54 18.07 32.60
N LEU A 33 -19.49 17.01 31.79
CA LEU A 33 -20.21 15.79 32.08
C LEU A 33 -19.49 15.08 33.23
N GLU A 34 -20.03 15.20 34.44
CA GLU A 34 -19.58 14.44 35.61
C GLU A 34 -19.90 12.96 35.41
N ARG A 35 -19.02 12.29 34.66
CA ARG A 35 -19.12 10.86 34.38
C ARG A 35 -18.09 10.12 35.23
N ASP A 36 -18.61 9.21 36.04
CA ASP A 36 -17.89 8.35 37.00
C ASP A 36 -17.48 7.00 36.40
N TRP A 37 -17.90 6.70 35.17
CA TRP A 37 -17.57 5.48 34.45
C TRP A 37 -16.73 5.76 33.21
N GLY A 38 -15.83 4.84 32.84
CA GLY A 38 -15.06 4.91 31.59
C GLY A 38 -13.86 5.87 31.59
N LEU A 39 -13.38 6.21 30.39
CA LEU A 39 -12.21 7.08 30.17
C LEU A 39 -12.49 8.55 30.56
N SER A 40 -11.45 9.29 30.92
CA SER A 40 -11.58 10.74 31.03
C SER A 40 -11.96 11.34 29.67
N PRO A 41 -12.66 12.49 29.61
CA PRO A 41 -13.03 13.13 28.34
C PRO A 41 -11.83 13.41 27.42
N LEU A 42 -10.66 13.69 28.01
CA LEU A 42 -9.42 13.84 27.26
C LEU A 42 -8.97 12.52 26.64
N ALA A 43 -8.90 11.44 27.43
CA ALA A 43 -8.44 10.14 26.94
C ALA A 43 -9.40 9.54 25.91
N ASP A 44 -10.71 9.76 26.06
CA ASP A 44 -11.73 9.32 25.10
C ASP A 44 -11.58 10.01 23.74
N GLN A 45 -11.36 11.33 23.74
CA GLN A 45 -11.06 12.09 22.53
C GLN A 45 -9.77 11.61 21.86
N GLN A 46 -8.70 11.39 22.64
CA GLN A 46 -7.44 10.91 22.09
C GLN A 46 -7.63 9.54 21.44
N LEU A 47 -8.35 8.62 22.10
CA LEU A 47 -8.69 7.32 21.53
C LEU A 47 -9.51 7.48 20.24
N ALA A 48 -10.50 8.37 20.21
CA ALA A 48 -11.27 8.65 19.00
C ALA A 48 -10.39 9.17 17.85
N GLY A 49 -9.41 10.05 18.13
CA GLY A 49 -8.41 10.49 17.16
C GLY A 49 -7.55 9.33 16.65
N GLY A 50 -7.12 8.42 17.53
CA GLY A 50 -6.38 7.22 17.16
C GLY A 50 -7.19 6.25 16.29
N ILE A 51 -8.46 6.02 16.63
CA ILE A 51 -9.39 5.21 15.83
C ILE A 51 -9.62 5.84 14.46
N MET A 52 -9.83 7.16 14.40
CA MET A 52 -10.00 7.88 13.14
C MET A 52 -8.76 7.75 12.25
N TRP A 53 -7.56 7.82 12.85
CA TRP A 53 -6.30 7.66 12.14
C TRP A 53 -6.11 6.25 11.59
N VAL A 54 -6.22 5.22 12.44
CA VAL A 54 -6.06 3.82 12.03
C VAL A 54 -7.15 3.38 11.04
N GLY A 55 -8.39 3.83 11.24
CA GLY A 55 -9.50 3.54 10.34
C GLY A 55 -9.29 4.13 8.94
N GLY A 56 -8.79 5.36 8.85
CA GLY A 56 -8.52 6.02 7.56
C GLY A 56 -7.27 5.48 6.87
N ASP A 57 -6.11 5.67 7.49
CA ASP A 57 -4.81 5.39 6.86
C ASP A 57 -4.42 3.92 6.96
N GLY A 58 -4.78 3.27 8.07
CA GLY A 58 -4.47 1.86 8.28
C GLY A 58 -5.16 0.97 7.25
N LEU A 59 -6.44 1.22 6.95
CA LEU A 59 -7.17 0.47 5.93
C LEU A 59 -6.60 0.70 4.52
N PHE A 60 -6.23 1.95 4.21
CA PHE A 60 -5.58 2.27 2.95
C PHE A 60 -4.24 1.55 2.81
N LEU A 61 -3.42 1.55 3.87
CA LEU A 61 -2.13 0.83 3.88
C LEU A 61 -2.31 -0.67 3.64
N VAL A 62 -3.31 -1.30 4.29
CA VAL A 62 -3.65 -2.71 4.07
C VAL A 62 -4.01 -2.96 2.60
N ALA A 63 -4.82 -2.09 1.99
CA ALA A 63 -5.19 -2.21 0.59
C ALA A 63 -3.99 -2.06 -0.35
N VAL A 64 -3.07 -1.12 -0.09
CA VAL A 64 -1.83 -0.96 -0.87
C VAL A 64 -0.95 -2.20 -0.76
N VAL A 65 -0.74 -2.73 0.44
CA VAL A 65 0.05 -3.96 0.65
C VAL A 65 -0.58 -5.14 -0.10
N ALA A 66 -1.90 -5.30 -0.02
CA ALA A 66 -2.62 -6.34 -0.74
C ALA A 66 -2.48 -6.19 -2.26
N MET A 67 -2.59 -4.95 -2.78
CA MET A 67 -2.42 -4.67 -4.21
C MET A 67 -1.02 -5.02 -4.70
N VAL A 68 0.03 -4.61 -3.97
CA VAL A 68 1.42 -4.95 -4.30
C VAL A 68 1.63 -6.45 -4.26
N ALA A 69 1.08 -7.16 -3.26
CA ALA A 69 1.15 -8.61 -3.20
C ALA A 69 0.47 -9.30 -4.40
N VAL A 70 -0.69 -8.81 -4.83
CA VAL A 70 -1.38 -9.31 -6.03
C VAL A 70 -0.56 -9.04 -7.29
N TRP A 71 0.00 -7.83 -7.43
CA TRP A 71 0.81 -7.44 -8.58
C TRP A 71 2.10 -8.27 -8.69
N MET A 72 2.84 -8.47 -7.59
CA MET A 72 4.04 -9.33 -7.58
C MET A 72 3.73 -10.76 -8.05
N ARG A 73 2.60 -11.32 -7.62
CA ARG A 73 2.17 -12.67 -8.04
C ARG A 73 1.81 -12.72 -9.53
N ALA A 74 1.24 -11.64 -10.07
CA ALA A 74 0.95 -11.53 -11.50
C ALA A 74 2.24 -11.42 -12.32
N GLU A 75 3.19 -10.57 -11.90
CA GLU A 75 4.48 -10.43 -12.57
C GLU A 75 5.29 -11.72 -12.55
N GLU A 76 5.28 -12.49 -11.46
CA GLU A 76 5.99 -13.76 -11.40
C GLU A 76 5.45 -14.79 -12.43
N ALA A 77 4.13 -14.79 -12.65
CA ALA A 77 3.50 -15.64 -13.66
C ALA A 77 3.82 -15.18 -15.10
N GLU A 78 3.90 -13.86 -15.32
CA GLU A 78 4.29 -13.30 -16.61
C GLU A 78 5.77 -13.51 -16.92
N GLY A 79 6.65 -13.35 -15.92
CA GLY A 79 8.08 -13.59 -16.01
C GLY A 79 8.38 -15.03 -16.44
N LYS A 80 7.78 -16.02 -15.79
CA LYS A 80 7.93 -17.44 -16.17
C LYS A 80 7.52 -17.72 -17.62
N ARG A 81 6.50 -17.02 -18.13
CA ARG A 81 6.06 -17.16 -19.53
C ARG A 81 7.01 -16.45 -20.49
N ALA A 82 7.60 -15.32 -20.08
CA ALA A 82 8.58 -14.60 -20.88
C ALA A 82 9.88 -15.41 -21.02
N ASP A 83 10.41 -15.95 -19.92
CA ASP A 83 11.60 -16.80 -19.92
C ASP A 83 11.41 -18.03 -20.80
N ALA A 84 10.27 -18.73 -20.66
CA ALA A 84 9.95 -19.88 -21.49
C ALA A 84 9.79 -19.56 -22.99
N ARG A 85 9.52 -18.31 -23.37
CA ARG A 85 9.51 -17.86 -24.78
C ARG A 85 10.93 -17.61 -25.27
N LEU A 86 11.75 -16.92 -24.47
CA LEU A 86 13.15 -16.64 -24.78
C LEU A 86 13.94 -17.94 -24.97
N ASP A 87 13.79 -18.91 -24.07
CA ASP A 87 14.44 -20.23 -24.18
C ASP A 87 14.10 -20.94 -25.50
N ARG A 88 12.82 -20.86 -25.94
CA ARG A 88 12.38 -21.46 -27.21
C ARG A 88 12.98 -20.75 -28.42
N GLU A 89 13.13 -19.44 -28.36
CA GLU A 89 13.75 -18.65 -29.41
C GLU A 89 15.25 -18.95 -29.52
N ASP A 90 15.95 -19.06 -28.39
CA ASP A 90 17.38 -19.37 -28.35
C ASP A 90 17.66 -20.77 -28.90
N VAL A 91 16.84 -21.78 -28.52
CA VAL A 91 16.92 -23.13 -29.11
C VAL A 91 16.67 -23.10 -30.62
N ARG A 92 15.69 -22.29 -31.08
CA ARG A 92 15.40 -22.15 -32.52
C ARG A 92 16.59 -21.53 -33.26
N LYS A 93 17.17 -20.45 -32.74
CA LYS A 93 18.35 -19.79 -33.33
C LYS A 93 19.54 -20.74 -33.38
N ALA A 94 19.81 -21.46 -32.29
CA ALA A 94 20.88 -22.46 -32.24
C ALA A 94 20.70 -23.57 -33.29
N ARG A 95 19.46 -24.04 -33.51
CA ARG A 95 19.15 -25.05 -34.53
C ARG A 95 19.34 -24.52 -35.96
N ILE A 96 18.98 -23.26 -36.22
CA ILE A 96 19.21 -22.62 -37.52
C ILE A 96 20.70 -22.47 -37.78
N ALA A 97 21.45 -21.93 -36.81
CA ALA A 97 22.90 -21.78 -36.92
C ALA A 97 23.61 -23.13 -37.13
N ALA A 98 23.18 -24.19 -36.44
CA ALA A 98 23.73 -25.54 -36.65
C ALA A 98 23.43 -26.11 -38.05
N ARG A 99 22.30 -25.74 -38.64
CA ARG A 99 21.91 -26.16 -39.99
C ARG A 99 22.66 -25.36 -41.07
N GLU A 100 22.95 -24.09 -40.83
CA GLU A 100 23.77 -23.24 -41.72
C GLU A 100 25.26 -23.61 -41.64
N ALA A 101 25.74 -24.05 -40.47
CA ALA A 101 27.13 -24.48 -40.26
C ALA A 101 27.40 -25.91 -40.74
N ALA A 102 26.38 -26.68 -41.10
CA ALA A 102 26.55 -27.96 -41.77
C ALA A 102 26.91 -27.66 -43.24
N PRO A 103 28.17 -27.88 -43.68
CA PRO A 103 28.50 -27.71 -45.08
C PRO A 103 27.65 -28.70 -45.86
N ASP A 104 27.11 -28.25 -47.00
CA ASP A 104 26.40 -29.13 -47.95
C ASP A 104 27.26 -30.38 -48.15
N GLY A 105 26.82 -31.48 -47.53
CA GLY A 105 27.48 -32.77 -47.59
C GLY A 105 27.34 -33.34 -49.00
N PRO A 106 28.29 -34.20 -49.40
CA PRO A 106 28.70 -34.48 -50.79
C PRO A 106 27.60 -34.93 -51.75
#